data_AF-A0A3Q3IRI3-F1
#
_entry.id   AF-A0A3Q3IRI3-F1
#
_cell.length_a   1.000
_cell.length_b   1.000
_cell.length_c   1.000
_cell.angle_alpha   90.00
_cell.angle_beta   90.00
_cell.angle_gamma   90.00
#
_symmetry.space_group_name_H-M   'P 1'
#
loop_
_entity.id
_entity.type
_entity.pdbx_description
1 polymer ?
#
loop_
_entity_poly.entity_id
_entity_poly.type
_entity_poly.pdbx_seq_one_letter_code
_entity_poly.pdbx_strand_id
1 'polypeptide(L)'
;LGSLPLPSPQNLMEVEVPVVGNRQCNCENGVGSITDNMMCAGLNAGGKDSCQGDSGGPLVSKQSSRWILAGVVSWGYGCADPNLPGVYTRNRINSPIPRMIM
;
A
#
# COMPACT_ATOMS: atom_id res chain seq x y z
N LEU A 1 11.04 17.54 22.42
CA LEU A 1 12.05 17.16 21.41
C LEU A 1 11.28 16.73 20.16
N GLY A 2 10.95 17.70 19.30
CA GLY A 2 10.18 17.45 18.08
C GLY A 2 11.08 16.78 17.05
N SER A 3 10.65 15.65 16.52
CA SER A 3 11.34 14.91 15.46
C SER A 3 11.40 15.76 14.20
N LEU A 4 12.59 16.18 13.79
CA LEU A 4 12.83 16.65 12.43
C LEU A 4 12.42 15.53 11.46
N PRO A 5 11.69 15.84 10.37
CA PRO A 5 11.31 14.82 9.40
C PRO A 5 12.58 14.18 8.83
N LEU A 6 12.57 12.85 8.73
CA LEU A 6 13.66 12.11 8.12
C LEU A 6 13.79 12.51 6.65
N PRO A 7 15.01 12.58 6.10
CA PRO A 7 15.19 12.84 4.68
C PRO A 7 14.60 11.68 3.85
N SER A 8 14.05 12.02 2.68
CA SER A 8 13.61 11.02 1.71
C SER A 8 14.77 10.11 1.28
N PRO A 9 14.52 8.83 0.98
CA PRO A 9 15.54 7.92 0.49
C PRO A 9 16.12 8.43 -0.85
N GLN A 10 17.42 8.25 -1.05
CA GLN A 10 18.08 8.61 -2.31
C GLN A 10 18.05 7.48 -3.34
N ASN A 11 17.72 6.27 -2.90
CA ASN A 11 17.61 5.09 -3.74
C ASN A 11 16.15 4.68 -3.85
N LEU A 12 15.81 4.03 -4.96
CA LEU A 12 14.55 3.31 -5.10
C LEU A 12 14.50 2.17 -4.07
N MET A 13 13.42 2.11 -3.33
CA MET A 13 13.11 1.15 -2.29
C MET A 13 12.01 0.21 -2.75
N GLU A 14 11.86 -0.90 -2.05
CA GLU A 14 10.76 -1.82 -2.26
C GLU A 14 10.39 -2.55 -0.96
N VAL A 15 9.12 -2.93 -0.84
CA VAL A 15 8.61 -3.64 0.32
C VAL A 15 7.45 -4.56 -0.04
N GLU A 16 7.42 -5.75 0.55
CA GLU A 16 6.27 -6.65 0.45
C GLU A 16 5.18 -6.26 1.46
N VAL A 17 3.96 -6.11 0.96
CA VAL A 17 2.78 -5.72 1.73
C VAL A 17 1.63 -6.69 1.41
N PRO A 18 1.02 -7.36 2.39
CA PRO A 18 -0.08 -8.28 2.12
C PRO A 18 -1.35 -7.51 1.77
N VAL A 19 -2.16 -8.08 0.87
CA VAL A 19 -3.48 -7.52 0.51
C VAL A 19 -4.43 -7.63 1.71
N VAL A 20 -5.10 -6.53 2.02
CA VAL A 20 -6.17 -6.45 3.01
C VAL A 20 -7.51 -6.49 2.29
N GLY A 21 -8.45 -7.30 2.78
CA GLY A 21 -9.78 -7.39 2.19
C GLY A 21 -10.54 -6.06 2.30
N ASN A 22 -11.26 -5.67 1.24
CA ASN A 22 -11.95 -4.36 1.20
C ASN A 22 -12.89 -4.12 2.39
N ARG A 23 -13.55 -5.16 2.91
CA ARG A 23 -14.40 -5.03 4.10
C ARG A 23 -13.59 -4.57 5.32
N GLN A 24 -12.47 -5.22 5.60
CA GLN A 24 -11.59 -4.84 6.71
C GLN A 24 -11.01 -3.44 6.47
N CYS A 25 -10.49 -3.19 5.27
CA CYS A 25 -9.93 -1.90 4.93
C CYS A 25 -10.95 -0.76 5.07
N ASN A 26 -12.21 -0.98 4.71
CA ASN A 26 -13.28 0.01 4.87
C ASN A 26 -13.64 0.26 6.35
N CYS A 27 -13.48 -0.74 7.23
CA CYS A 27 -13.61 -0.53 8.67
C CYS A 27 -12.44 0.27 9.25
N GLU A 28 -11.23 0.05 8.73
CA GLU A 28 -9.99 0.65 9.19
C GLU A 28 -9.79 2.10 8.69
N ASN A 29 -10.04 2.34 7.40
CA ASN A 29 -9.90 3.66 6.75
C ASN A 29 -11.20 4.49 6.75
N GLY A 30 -12.17 4.14 7.61
CA GLY A 30 -13.44 4.85 7.72
C GLY A 30 -14.53 4.33 6.79
N VAL A 31 -15.68 3.94 7.36
CA VAL A 31 -16.76 3.28 6.63
C VAL A 31 -17.29 4.15 5.50
N GLY A 32 -17.19 3.65 4.27
CA GLY A 32 -17.66 4.32 3.06
C GLY A 32 -16.54 4.99 2.24
N SER A 33 -15.28 4.94 2.70
CA SER A 33 -14.14 5.52 1.99
C SER A 33 -13.57 4.59 0.91
N ILE A 34 -13.81 3.27 1.02
CA ILE A 34 -13.25 2.27 0.11
C ILE A 34 -14.28 1.84 -0.93
N THR A 35 -13.94 2.02 -2.21
CA THR A 35 -14.76 1.61 -3.35
C THR A 35 -14.26 0.28 -3.97
N ASP A 36 -15.04 -0.31 -4.87
CA ASP A 36 -14.63 -1.52 -5.60
C ASP A 36 -13.43 -1.29 -6.53
N ASN A 37 -13.19 -0.04 -6.95
CA ASN A 37 -12.04 0.35 -7.75
C ASN A 37 -10.75 0.52 -6.92
N MET A 38 -10.83 0.30 -5.61
CA MET A 38 -9.71 0.41 -4.68
C MET A 38 -9.40 -0.95 -4.07
N MET A 39 -8.13 -1.15 -3.72
CA MET A 39 -7.64 -2.25 -2.92
C MET A 39 -6.69 -1.73 -1.86
N CYS A 40 -6.53 -2.47 -0.77
CA CYS A 40 -5.64 -2.06 0.31
C CYS A 40 -4.55 -3.09 0.53
N ALA A 41 -3.39 -2.63 0.98
CA ALA A 41 -2.29 -3.50 1.36
C ALA A 41 -1.52 -2.90 2.53
N GLY A 42 -1.05 -3.76 3.43
CA GLY A 42 -0.36 -3.32 4.64
C GLY A 42 -0.42 -4.37 5.74
N LEU A 43 0.37 -4.17 6.79
CA LEU A 43 0.34 -5.00 7.99
C LEU A 43 -0.56 -4.35 9.05
N ASN A 44 -1.39 -5.14 9.75
CA ASN A 44 -2.15 -4.63 10.89
C ASN A 44 -1.22 -4.02 11.97
N ALA A 45 -0.01 -4.54 12.11
CA ALA A 45 1.00 -4.00 13.03
C ALA A 45 1.64 -2.68 12.56
N GLY A 46 1.37 -2.22 11.34
CA GLY A 46 2.05 -1.10 10.71
C GLY A 46 3.49 -1.44 10.27
N GLY A 47 4.32 -0.41 10.14
CA GLY A 47 5.76 -0.51 9.82
C GLY A 47 6.12 -0.75 8.35
N LYS A 48 5.15 -1.05 7.48
CA LYS A 48 5.35 -1.19 6.02
C LYS A 48 4.18 -0.59 5.26
N ASP A 49 4.47 0.42 4.44
CA ASP A 49 3.48 1.16 3.66
C ASP A 49 4.17 2.03 2.60
N SER A 50 3.37 2.52 1.66
CA SER A 50 3.63 3.75 0.93
C SER A 50 3.70 4.97 1.83
N CYS A 51 4.29 6.05 1.33
CA CYS A 51 4.30 7.34 1.99
C CYS A 51 4.30 8.51 1.00
N GLN A 52 4.47 9.73 1.50
CA GLN A 52 4.43 10.92 0.66
C GLN A 52 5.57 10.89 -0.37
N GLY A 53 5.22 11.10 -1.63
CA GLY A 53 6.13 10.99 -2.78
C GLY A 53 5.91 9.74 -3.61
N ASP A 54 5.29 8.70 -3.04
CA ASP A 54 5.12 7.41 -3.73
C ASP A 54 3.84 7.34 -4.58
N SER A 55 2.96 8.35 -4.49
CA SER A 55 1.71 8.41 -5.25
C SER A 55 1.95 8.22 -6.75
N GLY A 56 1.21 7.30 -7.37
CA GLY A 56 1.43 6.87 -8.75
C GLY A 56 2.45 5.75 -8.92
N GLY A 57 3.18 5.38 -7.87
CA GLY A 57 4.13 4.27 -7.83
C GLY A 57 3.44 2.91 -7.97
N PRO A 58 4.14 1.88 -8.48
CA PRO A 58 3.53 0.61 -8.78
C PRO A 58 3.53 -0.34 -7.58
N LEU A 59 2.37 -0.97 -7.35
CA LEU A 59 2.26 -2.19 -6.57
C LEU A 59 2.28 -3.36 -7.56
N VAL A 60 3.25 -4.26 -7.48
CA VAL A 60 3.46 -5.35 -8.45
C VAL A 60 3.35 -6.72 -7.82
N SER A 61 2.86 -7.69 -8.57
CA SER A 61 2.78 -9.08 -8.15
C SER A 61 3.48 -9.97 -9.16
N LYS A 62 4.34 -10.86 -8.70
CA LYS A 62 4.93 -11.89 -9.55
C LYS A 62 3.91 -13.01 -9.80
N GLN A 63 3.57 -13.23 -11.06
CA GLN A 63 2.72 -14.34 -11.51
C GLN A 63 3.53 -15.19 -12.48
N SER A 64 3.89 -16.40 -12.04
CA SER A 64 4.83 -17.27 -12.75
C SER A 64 6.17 -16.55 -13.02
N SER A 65 6.51 -16.30 -14.29
CA SER A 65 7.74 -15.61 -14.70
C SER A 65 7.56 -14.11 -14.97
N ARG A 66 6.37 -13.54 -14.76
CA ARG A 66 6.05 -12.15 -15.11
C ARG A 66 5.66 -11.32 -13.89
N TRP A 67 6.08 -10.06 -13.89
CA TRP A 67 5.56 -9.06 -12.96
C TRP A 67 4.33 -8.40 -13.57
N ILE A 68 3.26 -8.36 -12.80
CA ILE A 68 1.97 -7.77 -13.20
C ILE A 68 1.66 -6.62 -12.26
N LEU A 69 1.17 -5.50 -12.81
CA LEU A 69 0.73 -4.36 -12.02
C LEU A 69 -0.53 -4.74 -11.22
N ALA A 70 -0.38 -4.86 -9.90
CA ALA A 70 -1.44 -5.18 -8.96
C ALA A 70 -2.28 -3.96 -8.58
N GLY A 71 -1.64 -2.80 -8.51
CA GLY A 71 -2.30 -1.55 -8.21
C GLY A 71 -1.36 -0.37 -8.35
N VAL A 72 -1.89 0.82 -8.06
CA VAL A 72 -1.17 2.09 -8.12
C VAL A 72 -1.35 2.80 -6.80
N VAL A 73 -0.27 3.22 -6.16
CA VAL A 73 -0.29 3.95 -4.88
C VAL A 73 -1.21 5.16 -5.03
N SER A 74 -2.17 5.31 -4.11
CA SER A 74 -3.17 6.38 -4.19
C SER A 74 -3.17 7.25 -2.93
N TRP A 75 -3.57 6.71 -1.78
CA TRP A 75 -3.70 7.47 -0.54
C TRP A 75 -3.65 6.57 0.70
N GLY A 76 -3.54 7.19 1.87
CA GLY A 76 -3.58 6.54 3.18
C GLY A 76 -3.65 7.59 4.29
N TYR A 77 -3.97 7.16 5.52
CA TYR A 77 -3.86 8.02 6.70
C TYR A 77 -2.51 7.77 7.38
N GLY A 78 -1.70 8.82 7.52
CA GLY A 78 -0.33 8.67 7.97
C GLY A 78 0.49 7.82 7.00
N CYS A 79 1.52 7.16 7.50
CA CYS A 79 2.27 6.15 6.76
C CYS A 79 2.64 5.03 7.71
N ALA A 80 2.35 3.79 7.32
CA ALA A 80 2.74 2.60 8.07
C ALA A 80 2.21 2.58 9.53
N ASP A 81 1.10 3.27 9.77
CA ASP A 81 0.44 3.28 11.07
C ASP A 81 -0.31 1.95 11.32
N PRO A 82 -0.34 1.44 12.57
CA PRO A 82 -1.07 0.21 12.87
C PRO A 82 -2.56 0.32 12.53
N ASN A 83 -3.10 -0.73 11.90
CA ASN A 83 -4.49 -0.84 11.45
C ASN A 83 -4.94 0.25 10.46
N LEU A 84 -4.01 0.90 9.76
CA LEU A 84 -4.31 1.86 8.70
C LEU A 84 -3.56 1.44 7.43
N PRO A 85 -4.10 0.46 6.65
CA PRO A 85 -3.44 0.01 5.45
C PRO A 85 -3.49 1.07 4.35
N GLY A 86 -2.43 1.16 3.55
CA GLY A 86 -2.38 2.00 2.37
C GLY A 86 -3.42 1.58 1.32
N VAL A 87 -3.93 2.56 0.57
CA VAL A 87 -4.97 2.39 -0.43
C VAL A 87 -4.42 2.62 -1.83
N TYR A 88 -4.73 1.68 -2.71
CA TYR A 88 -4.23 1.59 -4.08
C TYR A 88 -5.41 1.51 -5.06
N THR A 89 -5.23 2.03 -6.27
CA THR A 89 -6.13 1.70 -7.38
C THR A 89 -6.04 0.20 -7.68
N ARG A 90 -7.18 -0.46 -7.88
CA ARG A 90 -7.25 -1.91 -8.03
C ARG A 90 -7.01 -2.38 -9.46
N ASN A 91 -6.04 -3.27 -9.64
CA ASN A 91 -6.00 -4.21 -10.75
C ASN A 91 -6.24 -5.64 -10.27
N ARG A 92 -6.56 -6.56 -11.19
CA ARG A 92 -6.80 -7.97 -10.85
C ARG A 92 -5.49 -8.75 -10.79
N ILE A 93 -5.23 -9.39 -9.64
CA ILE A 93 -4.09 -10.28 -9.43
C ILE A 93 -4.48 -11.50 -8.61
N ASN A 94 -3.62 -12.53 -8.67
CA ASN A 94 -3.82 -13.80 -7.96
C ASN A 94 -2.88 -13.98 -6.75
N SER A 95 -1.96 -13.04 -6.47
CA SER A 95 -1.05 -13.13 -5.32
C SER A 95 -1.59 -12.36 -4.11
N PRO A 96 -1.53 -12.93 -2.90
CA PRO A 96 -1.93 -12.22 -1.69
C PRO A 96 -0.85 -11.27 -1.15
N ILE A 97 0.39 -11.34 -1.63
CA ILE A 97 1.52 -10.54 -1.12
C ILE A 97 2.23 -9.85 -2.29
N PRO A 98 1.69 -8.74 -2.81
CA PRO A 98 2.40 -7.91 -3.77
C PRO A 98 3.58 -7.17 -3.15
N ARG A 99 4.45 -6.67 -4.02
CA ARG A 99 5.61 -5.84 -3.73
C ARG A 99 5.36 -4.43 -4.19
N MET A 100 5.46 -3.48 -3.28
CA MET A 100 5.46 -2.06 -3.59
C MET A 100 6.87 -1.63 -3.97
N ILE A 101 6.99 -0.84 -5.04
CA ILE A 101 8.24 -0.20 -5.47
C ILE A 101 8.05 1.31 -5.26
N MET A 102 8.99 1.96 -4.57
CA MET A 102 8.87 3.33 -4.07
C MET A 102 10.20 4.07 -4.03
#